data_AF-A0A5J9VBT3-F1
#
_entry.id   AF-A0A5J9VBT3-F1
#
_cell.length_a   1.000
_cell.length_b   1.000
_cell.length_c   1.000
_cell.angle_alpha   90.00
_cell.angle_beta   90.00
_cell.angle_gamma   90.00
#
_symmetry.space_group_name_H-M   'P 1'
#
loop_
_entity.id
_entity.type
_entity.pdbx_description
1 polymer ?
#
loop_
_entity_poly.entity_id
_entity_poly.type
_entity_poly.pdbx_seq_one_letter_code
_entity_poly.pdbx_strand_id
1 'polypeptide(L)'
;MEPKRRRLVNDCVMEKKRSAGSIGGVKPKRLRLMEGKECFHIPIGIEDDLDTFSPDEYIHLYKTIGNMSANKPSQGFSEHVEYQSEFSSVAYLSGMMILDGEIYGSFKIHDDREDVPIDSTVVKSVIDIYVEVKLGQRDFYEAHFEKALLAATSQYYCKKAHAWILDYSCQQYMAKVEVSLEEEKQRAARYMPSSSKPKILQAVQVEMMQIFVDKILKDDTSGFQALLCDKKDDDLSRMFVLFAAADGGLIQLSKIFKEHILKEVASLKKEAACSSCRINEFVYKVIKLHDKYTEYIDKCFNGHPMFKKALKEAFECVCNEDVADRSIADVFSTYCVDVLTKTEEEMRIIGPTEEIVEKIVNLLTYMSSKDIFLQLYRFVFSLA
;
A
#
# COMPACT_ATOMS: atom_id res chain seq x y z
N MET A 1 -1.60 -54.93 -14.36
CA MET A 1 -0.58 -54.06 -13.73
C MET A 1 -1.00 -52.63 -13.95
N GLU A 2 -1.60 -52.02 -12.94
CA GLU A 2 -1.96 -50.60 -12.83
C GLU A 2 -1.37 -50.11 -11.49
N PRO A 3 -0.87 -48.87 -11.38
CA PRO A 3 -0.53 -48.30 -10.08
C PRO A 3 -1.73 -47.56 -9.47
N LYS A 4 -1.97 -47.91 -8.21
CA LYS A 4 -3.11 -47.58 -7.35
C LYS A 4 -3.07 -46.12 -6.84
N ARG A 5 -4.25 -45.49 -6.82
CA ARG A 5 -4.59 -44.35 -5.96
C ARG A 5 -4.46 -44.74 -4.48
N ARG A 6 -3.93 -43.84 -3.64
CA ARG A 6 -4.23 -43.79 -2.19
C ARG A 6 -4.47 -42.35 -1.76
N ARG A 7 -5.70 -42.08 -1.30
CA ARG A 7 -6.03 -41.05 -0.30
C ARG A 7 -5.89 -41.70 1.08
N LEU A 8 -5.30 -41.02 2.06
CA LEU A 8 -5.58 -41.14 3.50
C LEU A 8 -5.23 -39.76 4.13
N VAL A 9 -6.22 -38.93 4.46
CA VAL A 9 -6.84 -38.74 5.79
C VAL A 9 -5.96 -37.88 6.71
N ASN A 10 -6.30 -36.59 6.81
CA ASN A 10 -5.85 -35.67 7.84
C ASN A 10 -6.84 -35.76 9.00
N ASP A 11 -6.41 -36.33 10.13
CA ASP A 11 -7.01 -36.12 11.44
C ASP A 11 -5.87 -35.98 12.44
N CYS A 12 -5.73 -34.80 13.05
CA CYS A 12 -4.94 -34.65 14.27
C CYS A 12 -5.78 -33.92 15.31
N VAL A 13 -6.32 -34.73 16.22
CA VAL A 13 -7.12 -34.37 17.38
C VAL A 13 -6.25 -33.62 18.39
N MET A 14 -6.68 -32.42 18.79
CA MET A 14 -6.07 -31.66 19.88
C MET A 14 -6.59 -32.18 21.23
N GLU A 15 -5.84 -33.05 21.90
CA GLU A 15 -6.10 -33.42 23.30
C GLU A 15 -5.69 -32.29 24.25
N LYS A 16 -6.69 -31.75 24.96
CA LYS A 16 -6.51 -30.89 26.15
C LYS A 16 -5.98 -31.72 27.31
N LYS A 17 -4.75 -31.45 27.77
CA LYS A 17 -4.32 -31.80 29.14
C LYS A 17 -4.41 -30.58 30.05
N ARG A 18 -5.35 -30.64 31.01
CA ARG A 18 -5.34 -29.85 32.24
C ARG A 18 -4.39 -30.51 33.24
N SER A 19 -3.49 -29.74 33.86
CA SER A 19 -2.99 -30.03 35.20
C SER A 19 -2.57 -28.73 35.88
N ALA A 20 -3.16 -28.51 37.05
CA ALA A 20 -2.91 -27.39 37.95
C ALA A 20 -1.58 -27.54 38.71
N GLY A 21 -1.03 -26.41 39.17
CA GLY A 21 -0.26 -26.36 40.42
C GLY A 21 1.18 -25.82 40.34
N SER A 22 1.38 -24.71 41.06
CA SER A 22 2.62 -24.25 41.71
C SER A 22 3.58 -23.29 40.98
N ILE A 23 3.38 -22.01 41.31
CA ILE A 23 4.34 -20.97 41.74
C ILE A 23 5.85 -21.31 41.57
N GLY A 24 6.56 -20.47 40.80
CA GLY A 24 8.01 -20.30 40.92
C GLY A 24 8.74 -19.93 39.62
N GLY A 25 9.17 -18.67 39.48
CA GLY A 25 10.30 -18.23 38.65
C GLY A 25 10.11 -18.25 37.12
N VAL A 26 9.73 -17.11 36.54
CA VAL A 26 9.78 -16.89 35.08
C VAL A 26 11.24 -16.70 34.64
N LYS A 27 11.84 -17.73 34.03
CA LYS A 27 13.01 -17.57 33.14
C LYS A 27 12.51 -17.30 31.72
N PRO A 28 13.10 -16.39 30.94
CA PRO A 28 12.68 -16.14 29.56
C PRO A 28 12.96 -17.38 28.71
N LYS A 29 11.91 -17.86 28.01
CA LYS A 29 12.01 -18.96 27.04
C LYS A 29 12.75 -18.44 25.80
N ARG A 30 13.89 -19.07 25.47
CA ARG A 30 14.55 -18.93 24.17
C ARG A 30 13.57 -19.36 23.06
N LEU A 31 13.19 -18.44 22.17
CA LEU A 31 12.66 -18.82 20.86
C LEU A 31 13.77 -19.58 20.12
N ARG A 32 13.50 -20.81 19.71
CA ARG A 32 14.31 -21.50 18.69
C ARG A 32 13.84 -20.98 17.33
N LEU A 33 14.73 -20.31 16.62
CA LEU A 33 14.60 -20.05 15.19
C LEU A 33 14.52 -21.39 14.47
N MET A 34 13.54 -21.54 13.59
CA MET A 34 13.45 -22.66 12.65
C MET A 34 14.65 -22.58 11.72
N GLU A 35 15.49 -23.62 11.75
CA GLU A 35 16.60 -23.81 10.82
C GLU A 35 16.05 -23.90 9.39
N GLY A 36 16.64 -23.14 8.46
CA GLY A 36 16.38 -23.27 7.03
C GLY A 36 15.72 -22.07 6.38
N LYS A 37 16.37 -20.91 6.44
CA LYS A 37 16.43 -19.88 5.37
C LYS A 37 17.52 -18.90 5.79
N GLU A 38 18.61 -18.87 5.02
CA GLU A 38 19.76 -18.03 5.27
C GLU A 38 19.33 -16.55 5.30
N CYS A 39 19.24 -15.98 6.50
CA CYS A 39 19.39 -14.53 6.63
C CYS A 39 20.83 -14.22 6.25
N PHE A 40 21.03 -13.45 5.19
CA PHE A 40 22.32 -12.90 4.83
C PHE A 40 22.92 -12.22 6.06
N HIS A 41 23.89 -12.88 6.68
CA HIS A 41 24.83 -12.24 7.57
C HIS A 41 25.55 -11.22 6.70
N ILE A 42 25.21 -9.94 6.85
CA ILE A 42 26.15 -8.88 6.50
C ILE A 42 27.31 -9.09 7.48
N PRO A 43 28.51 -9.43 7.01
CA PRO A 43 29.67 -9.33 7.87
C PRO A 43 29.78 -7.84 8.19
N ILE A 44 29.71 -7.48 9.47
CA ILE A 44 30.31 -6.22 9.90
C ILE A 44 31.82 -6.48 9.81
N GLY A 45 32.32 -6.47 8.58
CA GLY A 45 33.75 -6.36 8.30
C GLY A 45 34.13 -4.98 8.77
N ILE A 46 34.75 -4.91 9.94
CA ILE A 46 35.65 -3.81 10.26
C ILE A 46 36.85 -4.06 9.34
N GLU A 47 36.76 -3.60 8.09
CA GLU A 47 37.94 -3.42 7.24
C GLU A 47 38.66 -2.17 7.75
N ASP A 48 39.95 -2.34 8.05
CA ASP A 48 40.87 -1.37 8.68
C ASP A 48 41.20 -0.14 7.79
N ASP A 49 40.26 0.34 6.98
CA ASP A 49 40.39 1.59 6.22
C ASP A 49 39.43 2.64 6.78
N LEU A 50 39.63 3.02 8.05
CA LEU A 50 39.10 4.29 8.55
C LEU A 50 39.91 5.41 7.90
N ASP A 51 39.38 6.00 6.83
CA ASP A 51 39.89 7.22 6.22
C ASP A 51 40.15 8.26 7.31
N THR A 52 41.41 8.46 7.68
CA THR A 52 41.83 9.44 8.67
C THR A 52 41.58 10.84 8.11
N PHE A 53 40.66 11.58 8.74
CA PHE A 53 40.35 12.97 8.38
C PHE A 53 41.60 13.86 8.34
N SER A 54 41.61 14.81 7.42
CA SER A 54 42.64 15.83 7.33
C SER A 54 42.54 16.84 8.49
N PRO A 55 43.63 17.51 8.87
CA PRO A 55 43.62 18.47 9.97
C PRO A 55 42.60 19.62 9.82
N ASP A 56 42.33 20.06 8.60
CA ASP A 56 41.35 21.12 8.30
C ASP A 56 39.90 20.67 8.54
N GLU A 57 39.61 19.41 8.26
CA GLU A 57 38.30 18.79 8.49
C GLU A 57 37.99 18.70 9.99
N TYR A 58 38.97 18.33 10.82
CA TYR A 58 38.84 18.33 12.27
C TYR A 58 38.57 19.73 12.86
N ILE A 59 39.28 20.75 12.38
CA ILE A 59 39.07 22.13 12.83
C ILE A 59 37.65 22.58 12.49
N HIS A 60 37.12 22.16 11.35
CA HIS A 60 35.75 22.46 10.96
C HIS A 60 34.71 21.77 11.87
N LEU A 61 34.88 20.49 12.17
CA LEU A 61 34.02 19.74 13.12
C LEU A 61 33.99 20.41 14.50
N TYR A 62 35.16 20.74 15.05
CA TYR A 62 35.28 21.37 16.37
C TYR A 62 34.62 22.75 16.43
N LYS A 63 34.81 23.58 15.40
CA LYS A 63 34.14 24.89 15.26
C LYS A 63 32.63 24.74 15.16
N THR A 64 32.15 23.72 14.45
CA THR A 64 30.73 23.46 14.23
C THR A 64 30.03 23.05 15.53
N ILE A 65 30.60 22.10 16.27
CA ILE A 65 30.13 21.69 17.61
C ILE A 65 30.15 22.87 18.59
N GLY A 66 31.25 23.64 18.62
CA GLY A 66 31.39 24.82 19.48
C GLY A 66 30.34 25.90 19.20
N ASN A 67 30.06 26.17 17.93
CA ASN A 67 29.09 27.20 17.53
C ASN A 67 27.64 26.79 17.84
N MET A 68 27.28 25.53 17.60
CA MET A 68 25.95 25.00 17.95
C MET A 68 25.72 24.99 19.47
N SER A 69 26.73 24.65 20.27
CA SER A 69 26.64 24.68 21.73
C SER A 69 26.48 26.10 22.32
N ALA A 70 26.82 27.14 21.55
CA ALA A 70 26.85 28.53 22.00
C ALA A 70 25.67 29.40 21.50
N ASN A 71 24.74 28.88 20.69
CA ASN A 71 23.62 29.64 20.09
C ASN A 71 24.05 30.95 19.39
N LYS A 72 25.24 30.99 18.76
CA LYS A 72 25.75 32.20 18.08
C LYS A 72 25.46 32.16 16.57
N PRO A 73 25.04 33.28 15.94
CA PRO A 73 24.89 33.36 14.49
C PRO A 73 26.25 33.30 13.77
N SER A 74 26.21 32.87 12.51
CA SER A 74 27.33 32.47 11.62
C SER A 74 28.37 33.54 11.26
N GLN A 75 28.45 34.66 11.98
CA GLN A 75 29.39 35.76 11.70
C GLN A 75 30.23 36.07 12.94
N GLY A 76 31.33 35.33 13.12
CA GLY A 76 32.29 35.59 14.20
C GLY A 76 33.42 34.57 14.20
N PHE A 77 34.18 34.52 13.11
CA PHE A 77 35.38 33.67 13.02
C PHE A 77 36.46 34.18 13.98
N SER A 78 36.93 33.32 14.89
CA SER A 78 38.20 33.51 15.61
C SER A 78 39.23 32.53 15.05
N GLU A 79 40.36 33.06 14.57
CA GLU A 79 41.35 32.36 13.73
C GLU A 79 42.47 31.65 14.49
N HIS A 80 42.43 31.54 15.82
CA HIS A 80 43.56 31.00 16.57
C HIS A 80 43.18 29.80 17.45
N VAL A 81 43.57 28.60 17.00
CA VAL A 81 43.73 27.41 17.85
C VAL A 81 45.11 26.82 17.52
N GLU A 82 46.00 26.78 18.51
CA GLU A 82 47.38 26.28 18.38
C GLU A 82 47.44 24.76 18.20
N TYR A 83 48.36 24.32 17.33
CA TYR A 83 48.64 22.93 16.96
C TYR A 83 49.60 22.25 17.95
N GLN A 84 49.25 21.09 18.51
CA GLN A 84 50.23 20.07 18.97
C GLN A 84 49.57 18.74 19.38
N SER A 85 50.20 17.61 19.00
CA SER A 85 50.14 16.18 19.45
C SER A 85 48.85 15.50 19.94
N GLU A 86 47.77 16.22 20.22
CA GLU A 86 46.48 15.69 20.67
C GLU A 86 45.61 15.19 19.50
N PHE A 87 46.02 15.45 18.26
CA PHE A 87 45.24 15.12 17.06
C PHE A 87 44.99 13.61 16.87
N SER A 88 45.87 12.71 17.34
CA SER A 88 45.65 11.26 17.21
C SER A 88 44.64 10.73 18.23
N SER A 89 44.63 11.26 19.46
CA SER A 89 43.64 10.94 20.49
C SER A 89 42.31 11.65 20.24
N VAL A 90 42.33 12.88 19.72
CA VAL A 90 41.14 13.64 19.32
C VAL A 90 40.53 13.06 18.04
N ALA A 91 41.32 12.51 17.12
CA ALA A 91 40.83 11.73 15.98
C ALA A 91 40.06 10.49 16.42
N TYR A 92 40.63 9.74 17.37
CA TYR A 92 39.99 8.57 17.96
C TYR A 92 38.71 8.94 18.72
N LEU A 93 38.73 10.03 19.50
CA LEU A 93 37.57 10.55 20.23
C LEU A 93 36.49 11.12 19.30
N SER A 94 36.86 11.73 18.18
CA SER A 94 35.91 12.24 17.18
C SER A 94 35.31 11.12 16.35
N GLY A 95 36.10 10.11 15.97
CA GLY A 95 35.59 8.88 15.35
C GLY A 95 34.68 8.10 16.30
N MET A 96 35.01 8.07 17.59
CA MET A 96 34.11 7.56 18.64
C MET A 96 32.83 8.40 18.76
N MET A 97 32.90 9.73 18.72
CA MET A 97 31.70 10.59 18.76
C MET A 97 30.80 10.40 17.53
N ILE A 98 31.36 10.14 16.35
CA ILE A 98 30.62 9.85 15.12
C ILE A 98 29.99 8.45 15.16
N LEU A 99 30.70 7.43 15.67
CA LEU A 99 30.11 6.10 15.86
C LEU A 99 29.05 6.10 16.97
N ASP A 100 29.32 6.79 18.08
CA ASP A 100 28.38 6.96 19.19
C ASP A 100 27.15 7.75 18.74
N GLY A 101 27.29 8.73 17.85
CA GLY A 101 26.18 9.52 17.30
C GLY A 101 25.29 8.73 16.34
N GLU A 102 25.85 7.88 15.48
CA GLU A 102 25.10 6.98 14.59
C GLU A 102 24.29 5.95 15.40
N ILE A 103 24.96 5.33 16.39
CA ILE A 103 24.35 4.35 17.29
C ILE A 103 23.29 5.03 18.15
N TYR A 104 23.59 6.18 18.75
CA TYR A 104 22.68 6.92 19.60
C TYR A 104 21.46 7.42 18.83
N GLY A 105 21.66 7.99 17.64
CA GLY A 105 20.58 8.45 16.77
C GLY A 105 19.66 7.28 16.40
N SER A 106 20.24 6.18 15.90
CA SER A 106 19.47 4.97 15.55
C SER A 106 18.71 4.40 16.74
N PHE A 107 19.35 4.34 17.92
CA PHE A 107 18.73 3.86 19.15
C PHE A 107 17.57 4.75 19.60
N LYS A 108 17.74 6.07 19.60
CA LYS A 108 16.68 7.00 20.00
C LYS A 108 15.51 7.06 19.03
N ILE A 109 15.78 6.89 17.74
CA ILE A 109 14.73 6.76 16.73
C ILE A 109 13.94 5.47 16.94
N HIS A 110 14.60 4.38 17.35
CA HIS A 110 13.92 3.14 17.71
C HIS A 110 13.06 3.33 18.98
N ASP A 111 13.59 3.95 20.03
CA ASP A 111 12.84 4.32 21.24
C ASP A 111 11.56 5.10 20.86
N ASP A 112 11.67 6.12 20.01
CA ASP A 112 10.54 6.94 19.55
C ASP A 112 9.51 6.18 18.70
N ARG A 113 9.92 5.07 18.07
CA ARG A 113 9.00 4.16 17.34
C ARG A 113 8.26 3.20 18.26
N GLU A 114 8.79 2.98 19.46
CA GLU A 114 8.18 2.16 20.52
C GLU A 114 7.47 3.03 21.57
N ASP A 115 7.15 4.29 21.23
CA ASP A 115 6.51 5.28 22.08
C ASP A 115 7.26 5.56 23.41
N VAL A 116 8.57 5.29 23.42
CA VAL A 116 9.44 5.64 24.54
C VAL A 116 9.75 7.14 24.45
N PRO A 117 9.50 7.93 25.52
CA PRO A 117 9.75 9.37 25.48
C PRO A 117 11.21 9.70 25.15
N ILE A 118 11.42 10.47 24.08
CA ILE A 118 12.74 10.99 23.70
C ILE A 118 12.78 12.51 23.69
N ASP A 119 13.95 13.07 23.95
CA ASP A 119 14.23 14.47 23.68
C ASP A 119 14.59 14.65 22.19
N SER A 120 13.59 15.02 21.39
CA SER A 120 13.77 15.26 19.97
C SER A 120 14.71 16.40 19.64
N THR A 121 14.92 17.34 20.57
CA THR A 121 15.85 18.46 20.35
C THR A 121 17.28 17.94 20.33
N VAL A 122 17.61 17.02 21.23
CA VAL A 122 18.92 16.34 21.26
C VAL A 122 19.12 15.50 20.01
N VAL A 123 18.12 14.70 19.62
CA VAL A 123 18.21 13.88 18.38
C VAL A 123 18.42 14.77 17.15
N LYS A 124 17.68 15.87 17.07
CA LYS A 124 17.85 16.86 16.00
C LYS A 124 19.25 17.48 16.00
N SER A 125 19.75 17.92 17.15
CA SER A 125 21.10 18.49 17.24
C SER A 125 22.18 17.50 16.82
N VAL A 126 22.04 16.21 17.19
CA VAL A 126 22.96 15.17 16.72
C VAL A 126 22.91 15.07 15.19
N ILE A 127 21.71 15.00 14.60
CA ILE A 127 21.55 14.91 13.14
C ILE A 127 22.09 16.16 12.43
N ASP A 128 21.82 17.35 12.97
CA ASP A 128 22.29 18.63 12.44
C ASP A 128 23.83 18.69 12.42
N ILE A 129 24.52 18.07 13.39
CA ILE A 129 25.98 17.90 13.33
C ILE A 129 26.39 17.14 12.07
N TYR A 130 25.78 15.99 11.75
CA TYR A 130 26.14 15.24 10.52
C TYR A 130 25.84 16.03 9.24
N VAL A 131 24.84 16.91 9.26
CA VAL A 131 24.45 17.73 8.11
C VAL A 131 25.41 18.92 7.91
N GLU A 132 25.83 19.57 8.99
CA GLU A 132 26.73 20.73 8.95
C GLU A 132 28.19 20.33 8.73
N VAL A 133 28.57 19.15 9.20
CA VAL A 133 29.92 18.60 9.10
C VAL A 133 30.23 18.21 7.66
N LYS A 134 30.94 19.09 6.96
CA LYS A 134 31.44 18.88 5.60
C LYS A 134 32.93 18.58 5.66
N LEU A 135 33.28 17.34 5.97
CA LEU A 135 34.66 16.87 6.05
C LEU A 135 35.16 16.50 4.64
N GLY A 136 35.26 17.50 3.75
CA GLY A 136 35.72 17.32 2.36
C GLY A 136 34.75 16.55 1.44
N GLN A 137 33.81 15.80 2.01
CA GLN A 137 32.74 15.09 1.32
C GLN A 137 31.47 15.95 1.27
N ARG A 138 30.85 16.05 0.10
CA ARG A 138 29.56 16.74 -0.05
C ARG A 138 28.41 15.99 0.65
N ASP A 139 28.57 14.68 0.83
CA ASP A 139 27.48 13.76 1.20
C ASP A 139 27.76 13.02 2.53
N PHE A 140 28.54 13.60 3.45
CA PHE A 140 28.93 12.98 4.73
C PHE A 140 27.72 12.44 5.52
N TYR A 141 26.66 13.25 5.64
CA TYR A 141 25.39 12.83 6.24
C TYR A 141 24.80 11.58 5.56
N GLU A 142 24.79 11.53 4.23
CA GLU A 142 24.20 10.41 3.49
C GLU A 142 25.02 9.13 3.68
N ALA A 143 26.34 9.25 3.64
CA ALA A 143 27.27 8.13 3.76
C ALA A 143 27.30 7.51 5.16
N HIS A 144 27.28 8.34 6.20
CA HIS A 144 27.53 7.92 7.58
C HIS A 144 26.23 7.77 8.40
N PHE A 145 25.21 8.59 8.17
CA PHE A 145 23.97 8.53 8.94
C PHE A 145 22.78 8.00 8.16
N GLU A 146 22.44 8.62 7.01
CA GLU A 146 21.19 8.34 6.30
C GLU A 146 21.12 6.88 5.81
N LYS A 147 22.22 6.35 5.28
CA LYS A 147 22.28 4.96 4.81
C LYS A 147 22.00 3.96 5.93
N ALA A 148 22.61 4.14 7.10
CA ALA A 148 22.39 3.29 8.27
C ALA A 148 20.95 3.44 8.80
N LEU A 149 20.43 4.67 8.83
CA LEU A 149 19.05 4.96 9.20
C LEU A 149 18.05 4.26 8.29
N LEU A 150 18.22 4.33 6.97
CA LEU A 150 17.35 3.68 6.00
C LEU A 150 17.36 2.16 6.18
N ALA A 151 18.55 1.56 6.38
CA ALA A 151 18.68 0.14 6.65
C ALA A 151 17.97 -0.27 7.96
N ALA A 152 18.15 0.49 9.04
CA ALA A 152 17.47 0.24 10.32
C ALA A 152 15.94 0.41 10.21
N THR A 153 15.50 1.40 9.44
CA THR A 153 14.08 1.65 9.13
C THR A 153 13.47 0.47 8.38
N SER A 154 14.14 0.01 7.32
CA SER A 154 13.72 -1.16 6.56
C SER A 154 13.61 -2.38 7.48
N GLN A 155 14.65 -2.67 8.26
CA GLN A 155 14.64 -3.83 9.15
C GLN A 155 13.51 -3.77 10.20
N TYR A 156 13.25 -2.58 10.75
CA TYR A 156 12.18 -2.36 11.73
C TYR A 156 10.80 -2.68 11.14
N TYR A 157 10.48 -2.05 10.01
CA TYR A 157 9.18 -2.22 9.37
C TYR A 157 9.01 -3.59 8.72
N CYS A 158 10.09 -4.21 8.23
CA CYS A 158 10.09 -5.61 7.79
C CYS A 158 9.62 -6.56 8.89
N LYS A 159 10.18 -6.43 10.10
CA LYS A 159 9.80 -7.23 11.27
C LYS A 159 8.33 -7.00 11.66
N LYS A 160 7.90 -5.74 11.74
CA LYS A 160 6.49 -5.39 12.03
C LYS A 160 5.54 -5.97 10.98
N ALA A 161 5.86 -5.78 9.69
CA ALA A 161 5.05 -6.26 8.59
C ALA A 161 4.90 -7.79 8.60
N HIS A 162 6.00 -8.54 8.83
CA HIS A 162 5.97 -9.99 8.93
C HIS A 162 5.13 -10.50 10.11
N ALA A 163 5.16 -9.82 11.26
CA ALA A 163 4.29 -10.17 12.38
C ALA A 163 2.82 -9.89 12.03
N TRP A 164 2.52 -8.68 11.54
CA TRP A 164 1.15 -8.25 11.32
C TRP A 164 0.44 -8.96 10.17
N ILE A 165 1.15 -9.32 9.10
CA ILE A 165 0.53 -9.97 7.94
C ILE A 165 0.01 -11.38 8.25
N LEU A 166 0.42 -11.99 9.36
CA LEU A 166 -0.07 -13.28 9.83
C LEU A 166 -1.20 -13.14 10.84
N ASP A 167 -1.16 -12.09 11.65
CA ASP A 167 -2.06 -11.90 12.79
C ASP A 167 -3.33 -11.11 12.46
N TYR A 168 -3.32 -10.32 11.37
CA TYR A 168 -4.40 -9.43 11.00
C TYR A 168 -5.00 -9.76 9.63
N SER A 169 -6.28 -9.42 9.45
CA SER A 169 -6.92 -9.34 8.13
C SER A 169 -6.26 -8.26 7.26
N CYS A 170 -6.43 -8.32 5.93
CA CYS A 170 -5.83 -7.31 5.05
C CYS A 170 -6.36 -5.90 5.33
N GLN A 171 -7.64 -5.72 5.73
CA GLN A 171 -8.15 -4.39 6.08
C GLN A 171 -7.45 -3.82 7.32
N GLN A 172 -7.34 -4.62 8.38
CA GLN A 172 -6.67 -4.23 9.62
C GLN A 172 -5.17 -3.98 9.40
N TYR A 173 -4.54 -4.82 8.58
CA TYR A 173 -3.15 -4.64 8.18
C TYR A 173 -2.95 -3.31 7.45
N MET A 174 -3.77 -3.01 6.44
CA MET A 174 -3.68 -1.75 5.71
C MET A 174 -3.96 -0.53 6.62
N ALA A 175 -4.84 -0.67 7.61
CA ALA A 175 -5.03 0.37 8.61
C ALA A 175 -3.77 0.62 9.45
N LYS A 176 -3.09 -0.45 9.88
CA LYS A 176 -1.80 -0.37 10.58
C LYS A 176 -0.71 0.27 9.71
N VAL A 177 -0.67 -0.04 8.41
CA VAL A 177 0.28 0.53 7.45
C VAL A 177 0.08 2.04 7.31
N GLU A 178 -1.18 2.50 7.16
CA GLU A 178 -1.50 3.93 7.07
C GLU A 178 -1.01 4.69 8.31
N VAL A 179 -1.33 4.18 9.50
CA VAL A 179 -0.90 4.78 10.78
C VAL A 179 0.62 4.84 10.85
N SER A 180 1.30 3.75 10.51
CA SER A 180 2.77 3.68 10.54
C SER A 180 3.42 4.68 9.58
N LEU A 181 2.88 4.85 8.38
CA LEU A 181 3.37 5.84 7.42
C LEU A 181 3.18 7.28 7.90
N GLU A 182 2.02 7.60 8.51
CA GLU A 182 1.76 8.94 9.03
C GLU A 182 2.61 9.25 10.27
N GLU A 183 2.79 8.29 11.17
CA GLU A 183 3.70 8.41 12.33
C GLU A 183 5.15 8.62 11.86
N GLU A 184 5.64 7.83 10.90
CA GLU A 184 7.01 7.99 10.39
C GLU A 184 7.18 9.32 9.64
N LYS A 185 6.14 9.78 8.94
CA LYS A 185 6.12 11.08 8.25
C LYS A 185 6.23 12.25 9.24
N GLN A 186 5.54 12.16 10.39
CA GLN A 186 5.62 13.15 11.46
C GLN A 186 6.98 13.10 12.17
N ARG A 187 7.47 11.89 12.45
CA ARG A 187 8.80 11.64 13.02
C ARG A 187 9.91 12.23 12.17
N ALA A 188 9.91 11.94 10.87
CA ALA A 188 10.87 12.53 9.93
C ALA A 188 10.74 14.06 9.88
N ALA A 189 9.53 14.62 9.91
CA ALA A 189 9.35 16.08 9.92
C ALA A 189 9.87 16.76 11.20
N ARG A 190 9.96 16.03 12.32
CA ARG A 190 10.36 16.57 13.62
C ARG A 190 11.87 16.82 13.71
N TYR A 191 12.69 15.90 13.21
CA TYR A 191 14.14 15.96 13.41
C TYR A 191 14.98 15.45 12.24
N MET A 192 14.40 15.10 11.08
CA MET A 192 15.17 14.70 9.89
C MET A 192 15.27 15.84 8.87
N PRO A 193 16.33 15.86 8.03
CA PRO A 193 16.40 16.72 6.86
C PRO A 193 15.26 16.45 5.88
N SER A 194 14.79 17.51 5.21
CA SER A 194 13.70 17.41 4.22
C SER A 194 14.02 16.46 3.05
N SER A 195 15.31 16.29 2.71
CA SER A 195 15.78 15.36 1.67
C SER A 195 15.61 13.90 2.06
N SER A 196 15.68 13.56 3.35
CA SER A 196 15.59 12.18 3.85
C SER A 196 14.15 11.68 3.97
N LYS A 197 13.21 12.59 4.24
CA LYS A 197 11.79 12.26 4.42
C LYS A 197 11.22 11.37 3.30
N PRO A 198 11.36 11.69 1.98
CA PRO A 198 10.85 10.81 0.94
C PRO A 198 11.54 9.44 0.91
N LYS A 199 12.86 9.38 1.17
CA LYS A 199 13.62 8.12 1.20
C LYS A 199 13.17 7.20 2.35
N ILE A 200 12.94 7.77 3.53
CA ILE A 200 12.43 7.05 4.72
C ILE A 200 11.04 6.49 4.45
N LEU A 201 10.12 7.31 3.94
CA LEU A 201 8.75 6.86 3.65
C LEU A 201 8.71 5.79 2.57
N GLN A 202 9.57 5.89 1.56
CA GLN A 202 9.73 4.84 0.56
C GLN A 202 10.21 3.53 1.19
N ALA A 203 11.18 3.56 2.10
CA ALA A 203 11.64 2.35 2.81
C ALA A 203 10.50 1.69 3.60
N VAL A 204 9.69 2.47 4.33
CA VAL A 204 8.51 1.93 5.04
C VAL A 204 7.52 1.30 4.06
N GLN A 205 7.20 1.98 2.97
CA GLN A 205 6.24 1.50 1.98
C GLN A 205 6.70 0.22 1.27
N VAL A 206 7.99 0.12 0.92
CA VAL A 206 8.56 -1.08 0.31
C VAL A 206 8.37 -2.28 1.24
N GLU A 207 8.80 -2.17 2.49
CA GLU A 207 8.79 -3.28 3.45
C GLU A 207 7.37 -3.69 3.85
N MET A 208 6.47 -2.72 4.01
CA MET A 208 5.11 -2.98 4.49
C MET A 208 4.10 -3.24 3.37
N MET A 209 4.38 -2.84 2.13
CA MET A 209 3.43 -3.02 1.03
C MET A 209 3.99 -3.85 -0.11
N GLN A 210 5.10 -3.43 -0.70
CA GLN A 210 5.58 -4.05 -1.95
C GLN A 210 5.93 -5.53 -1.77
N ILE A 211 6.52 -5.90 -0.63
CA ILE A 211 6.84 -7.30 -0.30
C ILE A 211 5.57 -8.18 -0.20
N PHE A 212 4.46 -7.63 0.29
CA PHE A 212 3.22 -8.38 0.57
C PHE A 212 2.10 -8.10 -0.43
N VAL A 213 2.39 -7.40 -1.53
CA VAL A 213 1.39 -6.88 -2.47
C VAL A 213 0.44 -7.97 -2.96
N ASP A 214 0.97 -9.14 -3.33
CA ASP A 214 0.19 -10.26 -3.81
C ASP A 214 -0.72 -10.83 -2.72
N LYS A 215 -0.22 -10.93 -1.49
CA LYS A 215 -1.01 -11.44 -0.36
C LYS A 215 -2.13 -10.47 0.02
N ILE A 216 -1.84 -9.17 0.03
CA ILE A 216 -2.83 -8.12 0.34
C ILE A 216 -3.94 -8.09 -0.71
N LEU A 217 -3.59 -8.18 -2.00
CA LEU A 217 -4.57 -8.03 -3.08
C LEU A 217 -5.38 -9.30 -3.35
N LYS A 218 -4.77 -10.49 -3.19
CA LYS A 218 -5.39 -11.79 -3.53
C LYS A 218 -6.06 -12.47 -2.35
N ASP A 219 -6.11 -11.86 -1.16
CA ASP A 219 -6.84 -12.43 -0.04
C ASP A 219 -8.35 -12.51 -0.35
N ASP A 220 -8.92 -13.71 -0.24
CA ASP A 220 -10.30 -13.99 -0.64
C ASP A 220 -11.34 -13.30 0.26
N THR A 221 -10.98 -12.96 1.49
CA THR A 221 -11.91 -12.42 2.51
C THR A 221 -11.76 -10.93 2.73
N SER A 222 -10.57 -10.41 2.46
CA SER A 222 -10.18 -9.06 2.84
C SER A 222 -9.36 -8.30 1.80
N GLY A 223 -9.02 -8.95 0.69
CA GLY A 223 -8.31 -8.34 -0.42
C GLY A 223 -9.20 -7.44 -1.28
N PHE A 224 -8.61 -6.88 -2.34
CA PHE A 224 -9.26 -5.84 -3.15
C PHE A 224 -10.59 -6.31 -3.75
N GLN A 225 -10.67 -7.54 -4.26
CA GLN A 225 -11.92 -8.08 -4.82
C GLN A 225 -13.01 -8.26 -3.75
N ALA A 226 -12.64 -8.66 -2.53
CA ALA A 226 -13.58 -8.79 -1.42
C ALA A 226 -14.15 -7.42 -1.01
N LEU A 227 -13.30 -6.38 -0.97
CA LEU A 227 -13.72 -5.01 -0.67
C LEU A 227 -14.72 -4.46 -1.70
N LEU A 228 -14.54 -4.79 -2.99
CA LEU A 228 -15.48 -4.41 -4.04
C LEU A 228 -16.88 -5.05 -3.85
N CYS A 229 -16.95 -6.23 -3.22
CA CYS A 229 -18.21 -6.91 -2.90
C CYS A 229 -18.88 -6.37 -1.63
N ASP A 230 -18.11 -6.11 -0.57
CA ASP A 230 -18.61 -5.92 0.80
C ASP A 230 -19.13 -4.51 1.14
N LYS A 231 -19.11 -3.55 0.20
CA LYS A 231 -19.45 -2.13 0.43
C LYS A 231 -18.63 -1.48 1.57
N LYS A 232 -17.34 -1.81 1.65
CA LYS A 232 -16.40 -1.27 2.64
C LYS A 232 -15.63 -0.08 2.04
N ASP A 233 -16.34 1.03 1.86
CA ASP A 233 -15.84 2.21 1.14
C ASP A 233 -14.58 2.81 1.79
N ASP A 234 -14.51 2.86 3.11
CA ASP A 234 -13.35 3.39 3.84
C ASP A 234 -12.08 2.54 3.62
N ASP A 235 -12.22 1.22 3.69
CA ASP A 235 -11.11 0.29 3.46
C ASP A 235 -10.65 0.32 1.99
N LEU A 236 -11.61 0.44 1.06
CA LEU A 236 -11.36 0.56 -0.36
C LEU A 236 -10.60 1.86 -0.69
N SER A 237 -11.02 2.97 -0.08
CA SER A 237 -10.37 4.29 -0.21
C SER A 237 -8.96 4.26 0.35
N ARG A 238 -8.77 3.65 1.54
CA ARG A 238 -7.45 3.45 2.16
C ARG A 238 -6.53 2.64 1.26
N MET A 239 -7.02 1.53 0.70
CA MET A 239 -6.24 0.72 -0.23
C MET A 239 -5.84 1.52 -1.48
N PHE A 240 -6.75 2.31 -2.04
CA PHE A 240 -6.44 3.18 -3.18
C PHE A 240 -5.34 4.20 -2.85
N VAL A 241 -5.45 4.92 -1.74
CA VAL A 241 -4.46 5.95 -1.34
C VAL A 241 -3.08 5.34 -1.13
N LEU A 242 -3.00 4.20 -0.43
CA LEU A 242 -1.74 3.54 -0.15
C LEU A 242 -1.05 3.02 -1.44
N PHE A 243 -1.82 2.49 -2.38
CA PHE A 243 -1.31 2.02 -3.68
C PHE A 243 -1.06 3.14 -4.69
N ALA A 244 -1.71 4.30 -4.55
CA ALA A 244 -1.44 5.49 -5.35
C ALA A 244 -0.03 6.04 -5.09
N ALA A 245 0.44 5.91 -3.85
CA ALA A 245 1.79 6.30 -3.47
C ALA A 245 2.86 5.28 -3.91
N ALA A 246 2.48 4.06 -4.30
CA ALA A 246 3.42 2.99 -4.65
C ALA A 246 3.66 2.93 -6.16
N ASP A 247 4.92 2.71 -6.57
CA ASP A 247 5.28 2.58 -7.98
C ASP A 247 4.50 1.44 -8.66
N GLY A 248 3.72 1.78 -9.69
CA GLY A 248 2.90 0.82 -10.43
C GLY A 248 1.67 0.26 -9.68
N GLY A 249 1.42 0.69 -8.44
CA GLY A 249 0.34 0.14 -7.61
C GLY A 249 -1.06 0.31 -8.24
N LEU A 250 -1.35 1.49 -8.79
CA LEU A 250 -2.65 1.75 -9.46
C LEU A 250 -2.84 0.95 -10.75
N ILE A 251 -1.75 0.61 -11.45
CA ILE A 251 -1.82 -0.22 -12.66
C ILE A 251 -2.32 -1.60 -12.28
N GLN A 252 -1.80 -2.17 -11.19
CA GLN A 252 -2.25 -3.45 -10.68
C GLN A 252 -3.69 -3.41 -10.18
N LEU A 253 -4.07 -2.39 -9.39
CA LEU A 253 -5.44 -2.24 -8.90
C LEU A 253 -6.46 -2.07 -10.03
N SER A 254 -6.17 -1.22 -11.02
CA SER A 254 -7.07 -0.97 -12.15
C SER A 254 -7.27 -2.22 -13.01
N LYS A 255 -6.23 -3.06 -13.16
CA LYS A 255 -6.34 -4.36 -13.82
C LYS A 255 -7.27 -5.31 -13.05
N ILE A 256 -7.06 -5.46 -11.73
CA ILE A 256 -7.92 -6.33 -10.89
C ILE A 256 -9.37 -5.82 -10.88
N PHE A 257 -9.55 -4.49 -10.85
CA PHE A 257 -10.86 -3.84 -10.93
C PHE A 257 -11.60 -4.20 -12.22
N LYS A 258 -10.94 -4.05 -13.38
CA LYS A 258 -11.49 -4.44 -14.69
C LYS A 258 -11.86 -5.93 -14.71
N GLU A 259 -10.94 -6.80 -14.29
CA GLU A 259 -11.15 -8.25 -14.25
C GLU A 259 -12.33 -8.64 -13.35
N HIS A 260 -12.49 -7.95 -12.21
CA HIS A 260 -13.60 -8.16 -11.29
C HIS A 260 -14.96 -7.81 -11.92
N ILE A 261 -15.06 -6.66 -12.60
CA ILE A 261 -16.28 -6.24 -13.31
C ILE A 261 -16.65 -7.28 -14.38
N LEU A 262 -15.67 -7.70 -15.19
CA LEU A 262 -15.89 -8.71 -16.23
C LEU A 262 -16.36 -10.04 -15.64
N LYS A 263 -15.81 -10.46 -14.49
CA LYS A 263 -16.21 -11.68 -13.79
C LYS A 263 -17.65 -11.59 -13.27
N GLU A 264 -18.04 -10.47 -12.67
CA GLU A 264 -19.42 -10.25 -12.22
C GLU A 264 -20.39 -10.32 -13.40
N VAL A 265 -20.13 -9.60 -14.49
CA VAL A 265 -21.02 -9.63 -15.67
C VAL A 265 -21.06 -11.01 -16.31
N ALA A 266 -19.94 -11.73 -16.38
CA ALA A 266 -19.93 -13.10 -16.88
C ALA A 266 -20.82 -14.04 -16.05
N SER A 267 -20.92 -13.83 -14.72
CA SER A 267 -21.89 -14.54 -13.88
C SER A 267 -23.33 -14.20 -14.27
N LEU A 268 -23.62 -12.90 -14.44
CA LEU A 268 -24.95 -12.44 -14.86
C LEU A 268 -25.37 -13.00 -16.22
N LYS A 269 -24.45 -13.07 -17.19
CA LYS A 269 -24.70 -13.68 -18.50
C LYS A 269 -25.06 -15.16 -18.40
N LYS A 270 -24.34 -15.91 -17.55
CA LYS A 270 -24.64 -17.33 -17.30
C LYS A 270 -26.02 -17.53 -16.68
N GLU A 271 -26.39 -16.68 -15.72
CA GLU A 271 -27.73 -16.70 -15.11
C GLU A 271 -28.85 -16.42 -16.12
N ALA A 272 -28.61 -15.47 -17.04
CA ALA A 272 -29.53 -15.10 -18.10
C ALA A 272 -29.74 -16.21 -19.14
N ALA A 273 -28.68 -16.98 -19.45
CA ALA A 273 -28.74 -18.08 -20.41
C ALA A 273 -29.63 -19.25 -19.95
N CYS A 274 -29.96 -19.34 -18.65
CA CYS A 274 -30.81 -20.42 -18.14
C CYS A 274 -32.30 -20.26 -18.46
N SER A 275 -32.80 -19.05 -18.74
CA SER A 275 -34.22 -18.82 -19.04
C SER A 275 -34.48 -17.45 -19.68
N SER A 276 -35.32 -17.39 -20.71
CA SER A 276 -35.68 -16.15 -21.42
C SER A 276 -36.29 -15.05 -20.55
N CYS A 277 -36.94 -15.39 -19.42
CA CYS A 277 -37.50 -14.43 -18.47
C CYS A 277 -36.44 -13.63 -17.68
N ARG A 278 -35.16 -14.02 -17.73
CA ARG A 278 -34.06 -13.36 -17.01
C ARG A 278 -33.29 -12.34 -17.83
N ILE A 279 -33.69 -12.10 -19.08
CA ILE A 279 -33.02 -11.14 -19.97
C ILE A 279 -33.22 -9.69 -19.48
N ASN A 280 -34.43 -9.33 -19.05
CA ASN A 280 -34.68 -8.00 -18.48
C ASN A 280 -33.98 -7.83 -17.12
N GLU A 281 -33.93 -8.89 -16.32
CA GLU A 281 -33.18 -8.90 -15.06
C GLU A 281 -31.68 -8.70 -15.31
N PHE A 282 -31.13 -9.28 -16.37
CA PHE A 282 -29.74 -9.09 -16.78
C PHE A 282 -29.43 -7.62 -17.08
N VAL A 283 -30.20 -6.95 -17.94
CA VAL A 283 -29.96 -5.54 -18.29
C VAL A 283 -30.09 -4.64 -17.06
N TYR A 284 -31.10 -4.86 -16.22
CA TYR A 284 -31.25 -4.15 -14.96
C TYR A 284 -30.04 -4.32 -14.03
N LYS A 285 -29.56 -5.56 -13.84
CA LYS A 285 -28.36 -5.83 -13.02
C LYS A 285 -27.10 -5.19 -13.62
N VAL A 286 -26.94 -5.17 -14.94
CA VAL A 286 -25.83 -4.49 -15.63
C VAL A 286 -25.86 -2.98 -15.38
N ILE A 287 -27.04 -2.35 -15.44
CA ILE A 287 -27.22 -0.93 -15.08
C ILE A 287 -26.79 -0.68 -13.63
N LYS A 288 -27.27 -1.49 -12.68
CA LYS A 288 -26.90 -1.36 -11.27
C LYS A 288 -25.41 -1.59 -11.02
N LEU A 289 -24.79 -2.49 -11.78
CA LEU A 289 -23.35 -2.72 -11.71
C LEU A 289 -22.56 -1.50 -12.19
N HIS A 290 -23.01 -0.86 -13.27
CA HIS A 290 -22.41 0.37 -13.80
C HIS A 290 -22.52 1.51 -12.78
N ASP A 291 -23.71 1.73 -12.21
CA ASP A 291 -23.94 2.73 -11.16
C ASP A 291 -22.99 2.50 -9.96
N LYS A 292 -22.95 1.26 -9.44
CA LYS A 292 -22.09 0.86 -8.30
C LYS A 292 -20.63 1.21 -8.56
N TYR A 293 -20.10 0.84 -9.72
CA TYR A 293 -18.68 1.06 -10.01
C TYR A 293 -18.34 2.49 -10.40
N THR A 294 -19.29 3.23 -10.95
CA THR A 294 -19.15 4.69 -11.14
C THR A 294 -19.09 5.39 -9.77
N GLU A 295 -19.96 5.01 -8.84
CA GLU A 295 -19.96 5.52 -7.46
C GLU A 295 -18.64 5.22 -6.73
N TYR A 296 -18.11 3.99 -6.83
CA TYR A 296 -16.80 3.67 -6.26
C TYR A 296 -15.67 4.48 -6.88
N ILE A 297 -15.71 4.74 -8.18
CA ILE A 297 -14.71 5.58 -8.84
C ILE A 297 -14.72 6.99 -8.26
N ASP A 298 -15.89 7.58 -8.10
CA ASP A 298 -16.00 8.96 -7.62
C ASP A 298 -15.71 9.07 -6.12
N LYS A 299 -16.24 8.14 -5.30
CA LYS A 299 -16.11 8.19 -3.83
C LYS A 299 -14.80 7.61 -3.31
N CYS A 300 -14.39 6.44 -3.80
CA CYS A 300 -13.27 5.68 -3.23
C CYS A 300 -11.97 5.89 -4.01
N PHE A 301 -12.06 6.15 -5.32
CA PHE A 301 -10.89 6.31 -6.19
C PHE A 301 -10.68 7.75 -6.65
N ASN A 302 -11.28 8.75 -5.99
CA ASN A 302 -11.12 10.18 -6.26
C ASN A 302 -11.33 10.57 -7.75
N GLY A 303 -12.23 9.87 -8.45
CA GLY A 303 -12.49 10.08 -9.87
C GLY A 303 -11.31 9.76 -10.79
N HIS A 304 -10.36 8.92 -10.35
CA HIS A 304 -9.08 8.73 -11.02
C HIS A 304 -9.21 8.20 -12.46
N PRO A 305 -8.55 8.84 -13.47
CA PRO A 305 -8.74 8.51 -14.89
C PRO A 305 -8.45 7.05 -15.25
N MET A 306 -7.51 6.42 -14.55
CA MET A 306 -7.15 5.01 -14.79
C MET A 306 -8.31 4.06 -14.49
N PHE A 307 -9.10 4.33 -13.44
CA PHE A 307 -10.27 3.50 -13.11
C PHE A 307 -11.45 3.84 -14.01
N LYS A 308 -11.62 5.10 -14.43
CA LYS A 308 -12.58 5.48 -15.47
C LYS A 308 -12.32 4.74 -16.80
N LYS A 309 -11.04 4.67 -17.20
CA LYS A 309 -10.62 3.90 -18.37
C LYS A 309 -10.88 2.40 -18.18
N ALA A 310 -10.52 1.84 -17.03
CA ALA A 310 -10.76 0.42 -16.72
C ALA A 310 -12.26 0.06 -16.76
N LEU A 311 -13.13 0.91 -16.20
CA LEU A 311 -14.58 0.76 -16.27
C LEU A 311 -15.08 0.80 -17.72
N LYS A 312 -14.65 1.81 -18.48
CA LYS A 312 -15.01 1.96 -19.90
C LYS A 312 -14.62 0.71 -20.69
N GLU A 313 -13.38 0.25 -20.57
CA GLU A 313 -12.91 -0.94 -21.28
C GLU A 313 -13.66 -2.22 -20.85
N ALA A 314 -14.02 -2.35 -19.56
CA ALA A 314 -14.82 -3.47 -19.09
C ALA A 314 -16.21 -3.48 -19.75
N PHE A 315 -16.87 -2.33 -19.79
CA PHE A 315 -18.19 -2.19 -20.38
C PHE A 315 -18.17 -2.26 -21.92
N GLU A 316 -17.08 -1.86 -22.57
CA GLU A 316 -16.88 -2.12 -24.01
C GLU A 316 -16.80 -3.63 -24.30
N CYS A 317 -16.13 -4.43 -23.46
CA CYS A 317 -16.17 -5.89 -23.63
C CYS A 317 -17.60 -6.43 -23.42
N VAL A 318 -18.29 -5.96 -22.39
CA VAL A 318 -19.64 -6.45 -22.04
C VAL A 318 -20.69 -6.10 -23.10
N CYS A 319 -20.71 -4.85 -23.55
CA CYS A 319 -21.72 -4.30 -24.46
C CYS A 319 -21.49 -4.69 -25.94
N ASN A 320 -20.49 -5.51 -26.23
CA ASN A 320 -20.17 -6.00 -27.57
C ASN A 320 -20.07 -7.53 -27.65
N GLU A 321 -20.56 -8.22 -26.62
CA GLU A 321 -20.61 -9.68 -26.56
C GLU A 321 -22.06 -10.16 -26.39
N ASP A 322 -22.44 -11.16 -27.18
CA ASP A 322 -23.78 -11.74 -27.16
C ASP A 322 -24.14 -12.38 -25.80
N VAL A 323 -25.45 -12.51 -25.56
CA VAL A 323 -26.01 -13.08 -24.32
C VAL A 323 -26.93 -14.22 -24.71
N ALA A 324 -26.52 -15.45 -24.36
CA ALA A 324 -27.14 -16.67 -24.86
C ALA A 324 -27.21 -16.66 -26.40
N ASP A 325 -28.38 -16.86 -26.98
CA ASP A 325 -28.59 -16.88 -28.43
C ASP A 325 -29.04 -15.52 -28.99
N ARG A 326 -29.03 -14.45 -28.18
CA ARG A 326 -29.46 -13.12 -28.58
C ARG A 326 -28.28 -12.16 -28.64
N SER A 327 -28.28 -11.33 -29.67
CA SER A 327 -27.33 -10.22 -29.73
C SER A 327 -27.57 -9.25 -28.59
N ILE A 328 -26.49 -8.64 -28.08
CA ILE A 328 -26.60 -7.62 -27.03
C ILE A 328 -27.48 -6.43 -27.47
N ALA A 329 -27.46 -6.07 -28.76
CA ALA A 329 -28.31 -5.04 -29.34
C ALA A 329 -29.81 -5.39 -29.23
N ASP A 330 -30.16 -6.66 -29.45
CA ASP A 330 -31.54 -7.17 -29.32
C ASP A 330 -32.01 -7.21 -27.86
N VAL A 331 -31.11 -7.59 -26.95
CA VAL A 331 -31.37 -7.59 -25.51
C VAL A 331 -31.66 -6.17 -25.00
N PHE A 332 -30.80 -5.21 -25.34
CA PHE A 332 -30.98 -3.82 -24.94
C PHE A 332 -32.21 -3.17 -25.60
N SER A 333 -32.47 -3.45 -26.88
CA SER A 333 -33.64 -2.88 -27.58
C SER A 333 -34.95 -3.37 -26.98
N THR A 334 -35.03 -4.67 -26.67
CA THR A 334 -36.20 -5.27 -26.01
C THR A 334 -36.42 -4.68 -24.63
N TYR A 335 -35.36 -4.52 -23.83
CA TYR A 335 -35.45 -3.93 -22.50
C TYR A 335 -35.88 -2.45 -22.55
N CYS A 336 -35.39 -1.66 -23.51
CA CYS A 336 -35.85 -0.29 -23.71
C CYS A 336 -37.36 -0.23 -23.97
N VAL A 337 -37.87 -1.07 -24.87
CA VAL A 337 -39.31 -1.10 -25.17
C VAL A 337 -40.11 -1.54 -23.96
N ASP A 338 -39.67 -2.60 -23.24
CA ASP A 338 -40.29 -3.07 -22.00
C ASP A 338 -40.38 -1.97 -20.92
N VAL A 339 -39.33 -1.16 -20.76
CA VAL A 339 -39.32 -0.02 -19.83
C VAL A 339 -40.28 1.09 -20.27
N LEU A 340 -40.42 1.34 -21.57
CA LEU A 340 -41.28 2.40 -22.10
C LEU A 340 -42.77 2.01 -22.14
N THR A 341 -43.09 0.72 -22.19
CA THR A 341 -44.47 0.21 -22.24
C THR A 341 -45.02 -0.20 -20.88
N LYS A 342 -44.19 -0.21 -19.84
CA LYS A 342 -44.59 -0.51 -18.45
C LYS A 342 -45.57 0.52 -17.89
N THR A 343 -46.48 0.02 -17.07
CA THR A 343 -47.47 0.85 -16.37
C THR A 343 -46.83 1.68 -15.26
N GLU A 344 -47.50 2.76 -14.83
CA GLU A 344 -47.03 3.60 -13.72
C GLU A 344 -46.79 2.80 -12.42
N GLU A 345 -47.56 1.74 -12.20
CA GLU A 345 -47.45 0.88 -11.02
C GLU A 345 -46.20 -0.01 -11.06
N GLU A 346 -45.81 -0.50 -12.25
CA GLU A 346 -44.57 -1.26 -12.45
C GLU A 346 -43.33 -0.35 -12.36
N MET A 347 -43.44 0.90 -12.83
CA MET A 347 -42.35 1.88 -12.77
C MET A 347 -42.00 2.30 -11.34
N ARG A 348 -42.94 2.26 -10.39
CA ARG A 348 -42.65 2.49 -8.96
C ARG A 348 -41.63 1.51 -8.37
N ILE A 349 -41.47 0.33 -8.99
CA ILE A 349 -40.56 -0.72 -8.52
C ILE A 349 -39.16 -0.56 -9.12
N ILE A 350 -39.07 -0.16 -10.39
CA ILE A 350 -37.81 -0.13 -11.16
C ILE A 350 -37.11 1.24 -11.02
N GLY A 351 -37.88 2.31 -10.92
CA GLY A 351 -37.41 3.71 -10.86
C GLY A 351 -38.05 4.57 -11.96
N PRO A 352 -37.78 5.88 -11.96
CA PRO A 352 -38.30 6.80 -12.98
C PRO A 352 -37.83 6.40 -14.38
N THR A 353 -38.74 6.41 -15.36
CA THR A 353 -38.44 6.03 -16.76
C THR A 353 -37.29 6.85 -17.33
N GLU A 354 -37.28 8.16 -17.09
CA GLU A 354 -36.24 9.07 -17.60
C GLU A 354 -34.85 8.69 -17.10
N GLU A 355 -34.70 8.39 -15.79
CA GLU A 355 -33.42 7.97 -15.20
C GLU A 355 -32.94 6.64 -15.76
N ILE A 356 -33.84 5.68 -15.97
CA ILE A 356 -33.49 4.37 -16.53
C ILE A 356 -33.06 4.53 -17.99
N VAL A 357 -33.79 5.34 -18.77
CA VAL A 357 -33.46 5.63 -20.17
C VAL A 357 -32.09 6.32 -20.27
N GLU A 358 -31.80 7.30 -19.41
CA GLU A 358 -30.49 7.95 -19.35
C GLU A 358 -29.36 6.93 -19.10
N LYS A 359 -29.55 6.02 -18.15
CA LYS A 359 -28.58 4.97 -17.85
C LYS A 359 -28.37 4.01 -19.01
N ILE A 360 -29.45 3.66 -19.72
CA ILE A 360 -29.32 2.84 -20.94
C ILE A 360 -28.55 3.61 -22.01
N VAL A 361 -28.87 4.89 -22.25
CA VAL A 361 -28.16 5.74 -23.21
C VAL A 361 -26.66 5.79 -22.89
N ASN A 362 -26.30 5.91 -21.60
CA ASN A 362 -24.92 5.85 -21.15
C ASN A 362 -24.26 4.51 -21.50
N LEU A 363 -24.93 3.38 -21.29
CA LEU A 363 -24.42 2.06 -21.68
C LEU A 363 -24.28 1.89 -23.20
N LEU A 364 -25.21 2.46 -23.98
CA LEU A 364 -25.14 2.46 -25.45
C LEU A 364 -23.89 3.19 -25.97
N THR A 365 -23.28 4.10 -25.19
CA THR A 365 -22.03 4.74 -25.59
C THR A 365 -20.87 3.75 -25.76
N TYR A 366 -20.89 2.62 -25.05
CA TYR A 366 -19.90 1.54 -25.13
C TYR A 366 -20.16 0.53 -26.26
N MET A 367 -21.35 0.57 -26.86
CA MET A 367 -21.76 -0.35 -27.93
C MET A 367 -21.18 0.10 -29.27
N SER A 368 -20.62 -0.85 -30.03
CA SER A 368 -20.12 -0.62 -31.39
C SER A 368 -21.26 -0.65 -32.41
N SER A 369 -22.18 -1.59 -32.26
CA SER A 369 -23.28 -1.85 -33.22
C SER A 369 -24.55 -1.02 -32.96
N LYS A 370 -24.40 0.31 -32.79
CA LYS A 370 -25.51 1.24 -32.51
C LYS A 370 -26.59 1.24 -33.59
N ASP A 371 -26.21 1.06 -34.86
CA ASP A 371 -27.15 1.00 -35.98
C ASP A 371 -28.06 -0.22 -35.91
N ILE A 372 -27.50 -1.37 -35.51
CA ILE A 372 -28.25 -2.63 -35.31
C ILE A 372 -29.23 -2.47 -34.15
N PHE A 373 -28.77 -1.90 -33.04
CA PHE A 373 -29.64 -1.55 -31.91
C PHE A 373 -30.81 -0.67 -32.36
N LEU A 374 -30.56 0.38 -33.12
CA LEU A 374 -31.61 1.31 -33.55
C LEU A 374 -32.63 0.65 -34.50
N GLN A 375 -32.16 -0.21 -35.41
CA GLN A 375 -33.04 -0.99 -36.29
C GLN A 375 -33.94 -1.95 -35.50
N LEU A 376 -33.35 -2.70 -34.56
CA LEU A 376 -34.08 -3.64 -33.71
C LEU A 376 -35.05 -2.91 -32.78
N TYR A 377 -34.64 -1.79 -32.18
CA TYR A 377 -35.50 -0.96 -31.35
C TYR A 377 -36.74 -0.48 -32.10
N ARG A 378 -36.58 0.04 -33.32
CA ARG A 378 -37.70 0.45 -34.18
C ARG A 378 -38.63 -0.72 -34.50
N PHE A 379 -38.06 -1.88 -34.79
CA PHE A 379 -38.82 -3.09 -35.09
C PHE A 379 -39.64 -3.56 -33.88
N VAL A 380 -38.99 -3.74 -32.72
CA VAL A 380 -39.64 -4.19 -31.48
C VAL A 380 -40.71 -3.19 -31.03
N PHE A 381 -40.43 -1.88 -31.11
CA PHE A 381 -41.39 -0.85 -30.75
C PHE A 381 -42.62 -0.83 -31.68
N SER A 382 -42.47 -1.19 -32.96
CA SER A 382 -43.61 -1.28 -33.87
C SER A 382 -44.53 -2.47 -33.62
N LEU A 383 -44.06 -3.46 -32.86
CA LEU A 383 -44.80 -4.68 -32.51
C LEU A 383 -45.46 -4.61 -31.13
N ALA A 384 -45.04 -3.67 -30.28
CA ALA A 384 -45.59 -3.41 -28.95
C ALA A 384 -46.75 -2.41 -29.05
#